data_AF-A0A967LSK7-F1
#
_entry.id   AF-A0A967LSK7-F1
#
_cell.length_a   1.000
_cell.length_b   1.000
_cell.length_c   1.000
_cell.angle_alpha   90.00
_cell.angle_beta   90.00
_cell.angle_gamma   90.00
#
_symmetry.space_group_name_H-M   'P 1'
#
loop_
_entity.id
_entity.type
_entity.pdbx_description
1 polymer ?
#
loop_
_entity_poly.entity_id
_entity_poly.type
_entity_poly.pdbx_seq_one_letter_code
_entity_poly.pdbx_strand_id
1 'polypeptide(L)' 'MTNDDWAAIVDTSDEWIRQRTGIERRRFAAEDEATLDLAAE' A
#
# COMPACT_ATOMS: atom_id res chain seq x y z
N MET A 1 3.37 2.89 -2.47
CA MET A 1 3.90 3.08 -1.11
C MET A 1 4.41 1.74 -0.58
N THR A 2 5.70 1.66 -0.28
CA THR A 2 6.38 0.50 0.31
C THR A 2 6.12 0.43 1.81
N ASN A 3 6.50 -0.67 2.46
CA ASN A 3 6.46 -0.76 3.92
C ASN A 3 7.46 0.19 4.60
N ASP A 4 8.60 0.47 3.97
CA ASP A 4 9.57 1.45 4.49
C ASP A 4 8.99 2.87 4.53
N ASP A 5 8.18 3.25 3.53
CA ASP A 5 7.45 4.52 3.55
C ASP A 5 6.52 4.61 4.78
N TRP A 6 5.91 3.49 5.20
CA TRP A 6 5.04 3.44 6.39
C TRP A 6 5.81 3.57 7.70
N ALA A 7 7.04 3.05 7.77
CA ALA A 7 7.89 3.16 8.95
C ALA A 7 8.28 4.61 9.29
N ALA A 8 8.18 5.52 8.32
CA ALA A 8 8.36 6.96 8.55
C ALA A 8 7.12 7.64 9.14
N ILE A 9 5.95 6.99 9.11
CA ILE A 9 4.64 7.57 9.52
C ILE A 9 4.16 6.96 10.84
N VAL A 10 4.44 5.68 11.06
CA VAL A 10 4.02 4.92 12.25
C VAL A 10 5.15 4.00 12.71
N ASP A 11 5.14 3.61 13.99
CA ASP A 11 6.11 2.65 14.53
C ASP A 11 5.84 1.24 13.98
N THR A 12 6.51 0.91 12.88
CA THR A 12 6.37 -0.36 12.16
C THR A 12 7.63 -0.69 11.37
N SER A 13 7.67 -1.88 10.76
CA SER A 13 8.79 -2.34 9.91
C SER A 13 8.30 -3.25 8.77
N ASP A 14 9.09 -3.36 7.69
CA ASP A 14 8.80 -4.30 6.60
C ASP A 14 8.64 -5.74 7.10
N GLU A 15 9.57 -6.19 7.95
CA GLU A 15 9.55 -7.52 8.53
C GLU A 15 8.24 -7.80 9.29
N TRP A 16 7.81 -6.88 10.15
CA TRP A 16 6.57 -7.03 10.91
C TRP A 16 5.37 -7.13 9.96
N ILE A 17 5.30 -6.26 8.94
CA ILE A 17 4.14 -6.17 8.04
C ILE A 17 4.04 -7.43 7.19
N ARG A 18 5.16 -7.87 6.62
CA ARG A 18 5.18 -9.07 5.77
C ARG A 18 4.87 -10.33 6.55
N GLN A 19 5.43 -10.52 7.75
CA GLN A 19 5.14 -11.71 8.56
C GLN A 19 3.66 -11.81 8.96
N ARG A 20 3.00 -10.68 9.20
CA ARG A 20 1.62 -10.65 9.71
C ARG A 20 0.57 -10.61 8.61
N THR A 21 0.88 -9.99 7.47
CA THR A 21 -0.10 -9.69 6.42
C THR A 21 0.29 -10.18 5.04
N GLY A 22 1.57 -10.48 4.80
CA GLY A 22 2.12 -10.77 3.47
C GLY A 22 2.19 -9.55 2.53
N ILE A 23 1.84 -8.35 3.00
CA ILE A 23 1.82 -7.15 2.14
C ILE A 23 3.22 -6.56 2.05
N GLU A 24 3.70 -6.34 0.81
CA GLU A 24 4.99 -5.68 0.53
C GLU A 24 4.83 -4.21 0.12
N ARG A 25 3.75 -3.89 -0.61
CA ARG A 25 3.46 -2.55 -1.10
C ARG A 25 1.98 -2.34 -1.32
N ARG A 26 1.55 -1.09 -1.21
CA ARG A 26 0.19 -0.63 -1.50
C ARG A 26 0.21 0.27 -2.74
N ARG A 27 -0.78 0.07 -3.61
CA ARG A 27 -1.09 0.98 -4.73
C ARG A 27 -2.20 1.92 -4.28
N PHE A 28 -2.09 3.17 -4.71
CA PHE A 28 -3.10 4.20 -4.49
C PHE A 28 -3.56 4.64 -5.88
N ALA A 29 -4.88 4.76 -6.04
CA ALA A 29 -5.46 5.28 -7.26
C ALA A 29 -5.03 6.74 -7.46
N ALA A 30 -5.03 7.20 -8.72
CA ALA A 30 -4.86 8.62 -9.02
C ALA A 30 -6.06 9.44 -8.48
N GLU A 31 -5.88 10.75 -8.31
CA GLU A 31 -6.94 11.61 -7.77
C GLU A 31 -8.19 11.66 -8.67
N ASP A 32 -8.01 11.43 -9.97
CA ASP A 32 -9.03 11.43 -11.01
C ASP A 32 -9.48 10.02 -11.44
N GLU A 33 -9.04 8.97 -10.74
CA GLU A 33 -9.35 7.58 -11.06
C GLU A 33 -10.44 7.03 -10.13
N ALA A 34 -11.58 6.62 -10.70
CA ALA A 34 -12.68 6.02 -9.97
C ALA A 34 -12.65 4.48 -10.03
N THR A 35 -13.44 3.85 -9.15
CA THR A 35 -13.58 2.38 -9.12
C THR A 35 -14.09 1.80 -10.44
N LEU A 36 -14.87 2.57 -11.21
CA LEU A 36 -15.36 2.15 -12.53
C LEU A 36 -14.24 2.12 -13.57
N ASP A 37 -13.29 3.06 -13.50
CA ASP A 37 -12.14 3.10 -14.42
C ASP A 37 -11.28 1.86 -14.19
N LEU A 38 -10.92 1.58 -12.93
CA LEU A 38 -10.17 0.37 -12.53
C LEU A 38 -10.86 -0.95 -12.89
N ALA A 39 -12.18 -0.98 -12.93
CA ALA A 39 -12.94 -2.18 -13.29
C ALA A 39 -13.01 -2.40 -14.82
N ALA A 40 -12.78 -1.35 -15.60
CA ALA A 40 -12.78 -1.39 -17.05
C ALA A 40 -11.41 -1.72 -17.67
N GLU A 41 -10.34 -1.69 -16.86
CA GLU A 41 -8.96 -2.02 -17.25
C GLU A 41 -8.65 -3.53 -17.35
#